data_AF-A0A7Y2U850-F1
#
_entry.id   AF-A0A7Y2U850-F1
#
_cell.length_a   1.000
_cell.length_b   1.000
_cell.length_c   1.000
_cell.angle_alpha   90.00
_cell.angle_beta   90.00
_cell.angle_gamma   90.00
#
_symmetry.space_group_name_H-M   'P 1'
#
loop_
_entity.id
_entity.type
_entity.pdbx_description
1 polymer ?
#
loop_
_entity_poly.entity_id
_entity_poly.type
_entity_poly.pdbx_seq_one_letter_code
_entity_poly.pdbx_strand_id
1 'polypeptide(L)'
;MMTFHFLIRLLKIQVISAAVLTSAVAQHKDLPRPPEWKNLVLGGQFKDRFEPMPLLGKRTVDTWGVDGVKPRDVLNGIEEPEWSYWGGNILKDDEGLFHFFVCRWPENAPKGHMAWHDSEVVRATSKNRFGPYKVAEVLGPGHNPEAYRLKDGRIVLYVMDAYYLGAGIEGPWERKEFEFDLRDRRLLAAYSNLSFAPREDGSYLM
;
A
#
# COMPACT_ATOMS: atom_id res chain seq x y z
N MET A 1 -24.46 26.96 52.18
CA MET A 1 -24.14 25.63 51.61
C MET A 1 -23.82 25.79 50.11
N MET A 2 -22.67 26.40 49.77
CA MET A 2 -22.29 26.59 48.36
C MET A 2 -20.78 26.89 48.16
N THR A 3 -19.92 26.46 49.08
CA THR A 3 -18.49 26.87 49.07
C THR A 3 -17.50 25.71 49.00
N PHE A 4 -17.93 24.46 49.21
CA PHE A 4 -17.05 23.28 49.10
C PHE A 4 -17.10 22.57 47.73
N HIS A 5 -18.21 22.68 46.99
CA HIS A 5 -18.37 22.04 45.68
C HIS A 5 -17.67 22.78 44.53
N PHE A 6 -17.34 24.05 44.70
CA PHE A 6 -16.67 24.86 43.67
C PHE A 6 -15.15 24.65 43.66
N LEU A 7 -14.54 24.42 44.83
CA LEU A 7 -13.09 24.21 44.95
C LEU A 7 -12.63 22.87 44.34
N ILE A 8 -13.47 21.83 44.41
CA ILE A 8 -13.15 20.51 43.85
C ILE A 8 -13.26 20.48 42.32
N ARG A 9 -14.11 21.34 41.72
CA ARG A 9 -14.21 21.45 40.24
C ARG A 9 -13.02 22.15 39.61
N LEU A 10 -12.45 23.17 40.27
CA LEU A 10 -11.26 23.87 39.77
C LEU A 10 -9.99 23.02 39.84
N LEU A 11 -9.86 22.16 40.87
CA LEU A 11 -8.71 21.25 40.98
C LEU A 11 -8.73 20.14 39.90
N LYS A 12 -9.91 19.67 39.48
CA LYS A 12 -10.05 18.68 38.39
C LYS A 12 -9.76 19.26 37.01
N ILE A 13 -9.97 20.57 36.80
CA ILE A 13 -9.67 21.23 35.52
C ILE A 13 -8.16 21.50 35.38
N GLN A 14 -7.44 21.79 36.47
CA GLN A 14 -5.98 21.99 36.39
C GLN A 14 -5.18 20.69 36.21
N VAL A 15 -5.69 19.55 36.68
CA VAL A 15 -5.00 18.26 36.46
C VAL A 15 -5.17 17.74 35.02
N ILE A 16 -6.22 18.16 34.30
CA ILE A 16 -6.42 17.77 32.89
C ILE A 16 -5.54 18.61 31.94
N SER A 17 -5.22 19.85 32.29
CA SER A 17 -4.37 20.72 31.45
C SER A 17 -2.87 20.39 31.50
N ALA A 18 -2.42 19.54 32.42
CA ALA A 18 -1.01 19.19 32.56
C ALA A 18 -0.57 17.95 31.75
N ALA A 19 -1.50 17.30 31.03
CA ALA A 19 -1.27 15.97 30.44
C ALA A 19 -0.99 15.93 28.93
N VAL A 20 -0.93 17.06 28.21
CA VAL A 20 -0.75 17.03 26.74
C VAL A 20 0.23 18.09 26.24
N LEU A 21 1.46 18.01 26.73
CA LEU A 21 2.64 18.58 26.07
C LEU A 21 3.74 17.50 26.01
N THR A 22 3.36 16.26 25.71
CA THR A 22 4.33 15.31 25.16
C THR A 22 4.57 15.74 23.71
N SER A 23 5.63 16.52 23.51
CA SER A 23 6.21 16.61 22.17
C SER A 23 6.46 15.18 21.70
N ALA A 24 5.84 14.80 20.59
CA ALA A 24 6.14 13.55 19.93
C ALA A 24 7.60 13.64 19.50
N VAL A 25 8.52 13.16 20.34
CA VAL A 25 9.91 13.01 19.96
C VAL A 25 9.91 11.92 18.91
N ALA A 26 10.24 12.27 17.67
CA ALA A 26 10.42 11.28 16.61
C ALA A 26 11.32 10.16 17.15
N GLN A 27 10.84 8.92 17.06
CA GLN A 27 11.59 7.76 17.53
C GLN A 27 12.88 7.54 16.72
N HIS A 28 12.98 8.23 15.58
CA HIS A 28 14.15 8.32 14.73
C HIS A 28 14.99 9.55 15.10
N LYS A 29 16.24 9.33 15.52
CA LYS A 29 17.27 10.37 15.51
C LYS A 29 17.94 10.33 14.15
N ASP A 30 18.01 11.47 13.48
CA ASP A 30 18.80 11.60 12.25
C ASP A 30 20.27 11.45 12.61
N LEU A 31 20.80 10.23 12.44
CA LEU A 31 22.21 9.96 12.61
C LEU A 31 22.97 10.48 11.39
N PRO A 32 24.11 11.16 11.59
CA PRO A 32 24.95 11.54 10.46
C PRO A 32 25.41 10.27 9.74
N ARG A 33 25.41 10.30 8.41
CA ARG A 33 25.93 9.18 7.61
C ARG A 33 27.40 8.95 7.98
N PRO A 34 27.86 7.69 8.09
CA PRO A 34 29.26 7.39 8.38
C PRO A 34 30.22 8.09 7.39
N PRO A 35 31.27 8.78 7.85
CA PRO A 35 32.22 9.48 6.97
C PRO A 35 32.84 8.58 5.89
N GLU A 36 33.02 7.30 6.20
CA GLU A 36 33.59 6.26 5.34
C GLU A 36 32.74 6.02 4.08
N TRP A 37 31.45 6.37 4.11
CA TRP A 37 30.58 6.24 2.94
C TRP A 37 31.02 7.11 1.76
N LYS A 38 31.85 8.14 2.00
CA LYS A 38 32.49 8.93 0.93
C LYS A 38 33.49 8.12 0.10
N ASN A 39 33.98 7.00 0.62
CA ASN A 39 34.95 6.13 -0.06
C ASN A 39 34.28 5.00 -0.86
N LEU A 40 32.94 4.91 -0.84
CA LEU A 40 32.22 3.89 -1.58
C LEU A 40 32.23 4.23 -3.08
N VAL A 41 32.53 3.23 -3.90
CA VAL A 41 32.47 3.37 -5.37
C VAL A 41 31.01 3.48 -5.82
N LEU A 42 30.76 4.27 -6.86
CA LEU A 42 29.44 4.34 -7.50
C LEU A 42 29.00 2.94 -7.94
N GLY A 43 27.81 2.51 -7.50
CA GLY A 43 27.29 1.16 -7.74
C GLY A 43 27.58 0.17 -6.60
N GLY A 44 28.47 0.54 -5.68
CA GLY A 44 28.79 -0.21 -4.46
C GLY A 44 27.76 -0.02 -3.34
N GLN A 45 27.00 1.08 -3.35
CA GLN A 45 25.91 1.31 -2.38
C GLN A 45 24.61 0.70 -2.90
N PHE A 46 23.77 0.18 -2.00
CA PHE A 46 22.43 -0.29 -2.37
C PHE A 46 21.60 0.80 -3.08
N LYS A 47 21.69 2.05 -2.61
CA LYS A 47 20.98 3.19 -3.23
C LYS A 47 21.41 3.44 -4.68
N ASP A 48 22.63 3.06 -5.05
CA ASP A 48 23.15 3.27 -6.40
C ASP A 48 22.59 2.25 -7.40
N ARG A 49 21.83 1.25 -6.92
CA ARG A 49 21.11 0.28 -7.75
C ARG A 49 19.73 0.75 -8.18
N PHE A 50 19.31 1.94 -7.74
CA PHE A 50 18.03 2.53 -8.09
C PHE A 50 18.26 3.72 -9.01
N GLU A 51 17.59 3.71 -10.15
CA GLU A 51 17.52 4.86 -11.04
C GLU A 51 16.28 5.71 -10.69
N PRO A 52 16.33 7.03 -10.95
CA PRO A 52 15.12 7.84 -10.88
C PRO A 52 14.05 7.31 -11.82
N MET A 53 12.79 7.36 -11.38
CA MET A 53 11.67 7.05 -12.26
C MET A 53 11.68 7.99 -13.48
N PRO A 54 11.55 7.46 -14.72
CA PRO A 54 11.49 8.30 -15.90
C PRO A 54 10.30 9.27 -15.85
N LEU A 55 10.52 10.47 -16.36
CA LEU A 55 9.44 11.43 -16.61
C LEU A 55 8.67 10.98 -17.85
N LEU A 56 7.37 10.77 -17.70
CA LEU A 56 6.42 10.54 -18.79
C LEU A 56 5.84 11.87 -19.28
N GLY A 57 5.78 12.88 -18.41
CA GLY A 57 5.26 14.20 -18.70
C GLY A 57 6.02 15.32 -17.98
N LYS A 58 5.44 16.52 -18.02
CA LYS A 58 5.94 17.66 -17.26
C LYS A 58 5.54 17.51 -15.79
N ARG A 59 6.46 17.86 -14.89
CA ARG A 59 6.15 17.96 -13.47
C ARG A 59 5.22 19.16 -13.22
N THR A 60 4.25 18.99 -12.34
CA THR A 60 3.26 20.01 -11.98
C THR A 60 3.19 20.21 -10.47
N VAL A 61 2.82 21.42 -10.05
CA VAL A 61 2.44 21.76 -8.66
C VAL A 61 0.92 21.71 -8.46
N ASP A 62 0.17 21.71 -9.56
CA ASP A 62 -1.29 21.60 -9.60
C ASP A 62 -1.70 20.13 -9.44
N THR A 63 -1.53 19.63 -8.22
CA THR A 63 -1.88 18.28 -7.78
C THR A 63 -2.00 18.27 -6.25
N TRP A 64 -2.43 17.17 -5.66
CA TRP A 64 -2.50 17.00 -4.22
C TRP A 64 -1.13 16.69 -3.59
N GLY A 65 -1.02 16.81 -2.27
CA GLY A 65 0.19 16.52 -1.50
C GLY A 65 0.90 17.76 -0.93
N VAL A 66 1.85 17.51 -0.02
CA VAL A 66 2.68 18.54 0.63
C VAL A 66 3.76 19.10 -0.30
N ASP A 67 4.35 20.25 0.06
CA ASP A 67 5.40 20.89 -0.75
C ASP A 67 6.59 19.96 -1.06
N GLY A 68 6.93 19.05 -0.13
CA GLY A 68 8.01 18.09 -0.31
C GLY A 68 7.78 17.05 -1.41
N VAL A 69 6.55 16.88 -1.91
CA VAL A 69 6.22 15.97 -3.01
C VAL A 69 5.91 16.72 -4.32
N LYS A 70 6.02 18.05 -4.35
CA LYS A 70 5.76 18.89 -5.51
C LYS A 70 7.04 19.62 -5.96
N PRO A 71 7.23 19.85 -7.28
CA PRO A 71 6.39 19.39 -8.38
C PRO A 71 6.66 17.92 -8.72
N ARG A 72 5.63 17.17 -9.15
CA ARG A 72 5.76 15.77 -9.56
C ARG A 72 5.05 15.48 -10.88
N ASP A 73 5.44 14.39 -11.53
CA ASP A 73 4.83 13.91 -12.77
C ASP A 73 3.64 13.02 -12.45
N VAL A 74 2.42 13.55 -12.65
CA VAL A 74 1.15 12.86 -12.37
C VAL A 74 0.82 11.76 -13.38
N LEU A 75 1.61 11.61 -14.45
CA LEU A 75 1.47 10.50 -15.38
C LEU A 75 2.17 9.23 -14.88
N ASN A 76 3.02 9.35 -13.86
CA ASN A 76 3.74 8.22 -13.29
C ASN A 76 2.89 7.47 -12.26
N GLY A 77 2.53 6.22 -12.57
CA GLY A 77 1.68 5.37 -11.74
C GLY A 77 0.19 5.51 -12.04
N ILE A 78 -0.63 5.45 -10.99
CA ILE A 78 -2.08 5.63 -11.03
C ILE A 78 -2.45 6.83 -10.17
N GLU A 79 -3.33 7.69 -10.69
CA GLU A 79 -3.78 8.87 -9.97
C GLU A 79 -5.17 9.32 -10.44
N GLU A 80 -6.07 9.46 -9.47
CA GLU A 80 -7.42 10.02 -9.60
C GLU A 80 -7.76 10.77 -8.29
N PRO A 81 -8.28 12.01 -8.35
CA PRO A 81 -8.52 12.82 -7.15
C PRO A 81 -9.63 12.27 -6.25
N GLU A 82 -10.49 11.39 -6.75
CA GLU A 82 -11.59 10.79 -6.00
C GLU A 82 -11.17 9.56 -5.19
N TRP A 83 -9.95 9.03 -5.40
CA TRP A 83 -9.55 7.73 -4.89
C TRP A 83 -8.18 7.76 -4.18
N SER A 84 -8.14 7.19 -2.98
CA SER A 84 -6.90 6.70 -2.39
C SER A 84 -6.55 5.34 -2.98
N TYR A 85 -5.29 5.13 -3.38
CA TYR A 85 -4.79 3.84 -3.87
C TYR A 85 -3.75 3.25 -2.91
N TRP A 86 -3.72 1.92 -2.76
CA TRP A 86 -2.75 1.25 -1.89
C TRP A 86 -2.35 -0.16 -2.35
N GLY A 87 -1.10 -0.51 -2.08
CA GLY A 87 -0.54 -1.84 -2.34
C GLY A 87 -0.53 -2.21 -3.82
N GLY A 88 -0.63 -3.50 -4.09
CA GLY A 88 -0.74 -4.00 -5.44
C GLY A 88 0.58 -4.25 -6.15
N ASN A 89 0.46 -4.88 -7.32
CA ASN A 89 1.57 -5.16 -8.22
C ASN A 89 1.10 -5.26 -9.68
N ILE A 90 2.06 -5.21 -10.60
CA ILE A 90 1.82 -5.15 -12.04
C ILE A 90 2.18 -6.49 -12.68
N LEU A 91 1.27 -7.05 -13.45
CA LEU A 91 1.51 -8.15 -14.38
C LEU A 91 1.54 -7.62 -15.80
N LYS A 92 2.36 -8.24 -16.67
CA LYS A 92 2.38 -7.96 -18.11
C LYS A 92 1.73 -9.13 -18.84
N ASP A 93 0.89 -8.87 -19.83
CA ASP A 93 0.37 -9.90 -20.73
C ASP A 93 1.28 -10.12 -21.95
N ASP A 94 0.89 -11.08 -22.78
CA ASP A 94 1.67 -11.50 -23.94
C ASP A 94 1.66 -10.44 -25.05
N GLU A 95 0.60 -9.62 -25.10
CA GLU A 95 0.45 -8.45 -25.97
C GLU A 95 1.28 -7.24 -25.50
N GLY A 96 1.78 -7.30 -24.28
CA GLY A 96 2.64 -6.32 -23.65
C GLY A 96 1.92 -5.15 -22.97
N LEU A 97 0.61 -5.28 -22.74
CA LEU A 97 -0.15 -4.41 -21.86
C LEU A 97 0.20 -4.74 -20.40
N PHE A 98 0.29 -3.69 -19.58
CA PHE A 98 0.53 -3.81 -18.15
C PHE A 98 -0.80 -3.73 -17.40
N HIS A 99 -1.05 -4.70 -16.54
CA HIS A 99 -2.23 -4.81 -15.67
C HIS A 99 -1.79 -4.60 -14.22
N PHE A 100 -2.19 -3.49 -13.63
CA PHE A 100 -1.95 -3.15 -12.24
C PHE A 100 -3.16 -3.57 -11.41
N PHE A 101 -2.96 -4.56 -10.53
CA PHE A 101 -3.94 -4.95 -9.52
C PHE A 101 -3.65 -4.16 -8.25
N VAL A 102 -4.57 -3.27 -7.87
CA VAL A 102 -4.39 -2.32 -6.77
C VAL A 102 -5.70 -2.15 -6.03
N CYS A 103 -5.68 -1.86 -4.72
CA CYS A 103 -6.91 -1.55 -4.01
C CYS A 103 -7.10 -0.04 -3.92
N ARG A 104 -8.36 0.37 -3.76
CA ARG A 104 -8.74 1.76 -3.58
C ARG A 104 -9.93 1.92 -2.64
N TRP A 105 -10.06 3.11 -2.08
CA TRP A 105 -11.25 3.58 -1.37
C TRP A 105 -11.46 5.08 -1.66
N PRO A 106 -12.68 5.63 -1.45
CA PRO A 106 -12.93 7.04 -1.72
C PRO A 106 -12.03 7.95 -0.91
N GLU A 107 -11.35 8.89 -1.57
CA GLU A 107 -10.47 9.87 -0.91
C GLU A 107 -11.23 10.72 0.11
N ASN A 108 -12.52 10.97 -0.16
CA ASN A 108 -13.42 11.74 0.70
C ASN A 108 -14.09 10.90 1.81
N ALA A 109 -13.65 9.65 2.03
CA ALA A 109 -14.26 8.80 3.06
C ALA A 109 -14.23 9.51 4.43
N PRO A 110 -15.32 9.47 5.23
CA PRO A 110 -15.38 10.17 6.52
C PRO A 110 -14.29 9.78 7.52
N LYS A 111 -13.75 8.56 7.39
CA LYS A 111 -12.66 8.02 8.19
C LYS A 111 -11.26 8.32 7.60
N GLY A 112 -11.19 9.02 6.47
CA GLY A 112 -9.96 9.24 5.70
C GLY A 112 -9.25 7.92 5.38
N HIS A 113 -7.94 7.89 5.58
CA HIS A 113 -7.12 6.68 5.38
C HIS A 113 -7.61 5.46 6.19
N MET A 114 -8.31 5.65 7.31
CA MET A 114 -8.86 4.55 8.12
C MET A 114 -10.08 3.86 7.48
N ALA A 115 -10.51 4.29 6.30
CA ALA A 115 -11.52 3.60 5.49
C ALA A 115 -10.97 2.39 4.71
N TRP A 116 -9.68 2.10 4.82
CA TRP A 116 -9.01 1.03 4.08
C TRP A 116 -9.66 -0.36 4.24
N HIS A 117 -10.35 -0.63 5.34
CA HIS A 117 -11.09 -1.88 5.53
C HIS A 117 -12.21 -2.10 4.52
N ASP A 118 -12.77 -1.01 3.97
CA ASP A 118 -13.86 -1.01 2.99
C ASP A 118 -13.33 -0.90 1.55
N SER A 119 -12.05 -1.21 1.33
CA SER A 119 -11.41 -1.13 0.00
C SER A 119 -12.04 -2.08 -1.02
N GLU A 120 -12.04 -1.64 -2.28
CA GLU A 120 -12.24 -2.50 -3.44
C GLU A 120 -10.93 -2.72 -4.19
N VAL A 121 -10.76 -3.89 -4.78
CA VAL A 121 -9.65 -4.18 -5.68
C VAL A 121 -10.07 -3.90 -7.11
N VAL A 122 -9.19 -3.24 -7.84
CA VAL A 122 -9.36 -2.89 -9.24
C VAL A 122 -8.22 -3.41 -10.08
N ARG A 123 -8.52 -3.69 -11.35
CA ARG A 123 -7.52 -3.89 -12.40
C ARG A 123 -7.46 -2.62 -13.22
N ALA A 124 -6.31 -1.97 -13.20
CA ALA A 124 -5.99 -0.84 -14.06
C ALA A 124 -5.01 -1.26 -15.15
N THR A 125 -5.05 -0.60 -16.30
CA THR A 125 -4.17 -0.95 -17.43
C THR A 125 -3.36 0.23 -17.93
N SER A 126 -2.19 -0.05 -18.49
CA SER A 126 -1.37 0.93 -19.20
C SER A 126 -0.53 0.25 -20.28
N LYS A 127 -0.24 0.98 -21.36
CA LYS A 127 0.72 0.55 -22.40
C LYS A 127 2.17 0.77 -21.99
N ASN A 128 2.41 1.40 -20.83
CA ASN A 128 3.73 1.70 -20.31
C ASN A 128 3.81 1.25 -18.84
N ARG A 129 4.87 0.52 -18.48
CA ARG A 129 5.12 0.02 -17.11
C ARG A 129 5.14 1.10 -16.03
N PHE A 130 5.35 2.35 -16.43
CA PHE A 130 5.39 3.50 -15.52
C PHE A 130 4.05 4.24 -15.45
N GLY A 131 3.02 3.82 -16.18
CA GLY A 131 1.74 4.51 -16.27
C GLY A 131 1.59 5.45 -17.48
N PRO A 132 0.58 6.33 -17.49
CA PRO A 132 -0.49 6.41 -16.51
C PRO A 132 -1.36 5.15 -16.58
N TYR A 133 -1.71 4.60 -15.44
CA TYR A 133 -2.67 3.51 -15.33
C TYR A 133 -4.10 4.06 -15.27
N LYS A 134 -5.03 3.36 -15.90
CA LYS A 134 -6.47 3.68 -15.87
C LYS A 134 -7.26 2.45 -15.47
N VAL A 135 -8.18 2.60 -14.52
CA VAL A 135 -9.04 1.51 -14.05
C VAL A 135 -9.86 0.98 -15.22
N ALA A 136 -9.73 -0.32 -15.48
CA ALA A 136 -10.47 -1.05 -16.50
C ALA A 136 -11.63 -1.83 -15.88
N GLU A 137 -11.48 -2.29 -14.64
CA GLU A 137 -12.42 -3.19 -13.98
C GLU A 137 -12.35 -3.06 -12.46
N VAL A 138 -13.50 -3.17 -11.78
CA VAL A 138 -13.60 -3.38 -10.32
C VAL A 138 -13.87 -4.86 -10.08
N LEU A 139 -13.00 -5.54 -9.33
CA LEU A 139 -13.07 -6.99 -9.13
C LEU A 139 -13.95 -7.35 -7.93
N GLY A 140 -13.88 -6.55 -6.85
CA GLY A 140 -14.66 -6.77 -5.64
C GLY A 140 -13.93 -6.31 -4.37
N PRO A 141 -14.50 -6.58 -3.19
CA PRO A 141 -13.92 -6.18 -1.91
C PRO A 141 -12.54 -6.81 -1.67
N GLY A 142 -11.61 -6.05 -1.11
CA GLY A 142 -10.31 -6.56 -0.71
C GLY A 142 -9.26 -5.48 -0.46
N HIS A 143 -8.27 -5.82 0.34
CA HIS A 143 -7.16 -4.93 0.71
C HIS A 143 -5.82 -5.66 0.60
N ASN A 144 -4.73 -4.92 0.43
CA ASN A 144 -3.38 -5.42 0.15
C ASN A 144 -3.32 -6.47 -0.97
N PRO A 145 -3.78 -6.12 -2.18
CA PRO A 145 -3.79 -7.08 -3.28
C PRO A 145 -2.38 -7.46 -3.72
N GLU A 146 -2.19 -8.73 -4.08
CA GLU A 146 -0.99 -9.21 -4.78
C GLU A 146 -1.35 -10.30 -5.79
N ALA A 147 -1.04 -10.06 -7.06
CA ALA A 147 -1.36 -10.93 -8.18
C ALA A 147 -0.16 -11.75 -8.64
N TYR A 148 -0.35 -13.03 -8.96
CA TYR A 148 0.64 -13.85 -9.63
C TYR A 148 0.00 -14.85 -10.59
N ARG A 149 0.77 -15.25 -11.61
CA ARG A 149 0.34 -16.17 -12.65
C ARG A 149 0.74 -17.60 -12.30
N LEU A 150 -0.24 -18.51 -12.27
CA LEU A 150 -0.03 -19.93 -12.13
C LEU A 150 0.57 -20.53 -13.41
N LYS A 151 1.19 -21.71 -13.30
CA LYS A 151 1.80 -22.42 -14.44
C LYS A 151 0.81 -22.73 -15.56
N ASP A 152 -0.48 -22.86 -15.22
CA ASP A 152 -1.56 -23.13 -16.17
C ASP A 152 -2.22 -21.86 -16.73
N GLY A 153 -1.65 -20.68 -16.46
CA GLY A 153 -2.09 -19.40 -17.01
C GLY A 153 -3.12 -18.65 -16.17
N ARG A 154 -3.79 -19.32 -15.22
CA ARG A 154 -4.72 -18.69 -14.27
C ARG A 154 -4.00 -17.65 -13.41
N ILE A 155 -4.76 -16.69 -12.88
CA ILE A 155 -4.25 -15.68 -11.96
C ILE A 155 -4.78 -15.94 -10.56
N VAL A 156 -3.89 -15.96 -9.57
CA VAL A 156 -4.28 -15.80 -8.17
C VAL A 156 -4.04 -14.35 -7.79
N LEU A 157 -5.08 -13.70 -7.31
CA LEU A 157 -5.04 -12.36 -6.74
C LEU A 157 -5.36 -12.45 -5.27
N TYR A 158 -4.32 -12.48 -4.44
CA TYR A 158 -4.45 -12.42 -2.99
C TYR A 158 -5.09 -11.09 -2.57
N VAL A 159 -5.88 -11.13 -1.52
CA VAL A 159 -6.32 -9.98 -0.70
C VAL A 159 -6.31 -10.42 0.77
N MET A 160 -6.41 -9.49 1.71
CA MET A 160 -6.60 -9.87 3.13
C MET A 160 -7.79 -10.84 3.28
N ASP A 161 -7.53 -11.96 3.96
CA ASP A 161 -8.47 -13.05 4.28
C ASP A 161 -9.06 -13.84 3.10
N ALA A 162 -8.68 -13.57 1.84
CA ALA A 162 -9.23 -14.26 0.67
C ALA A 162 -8.32 -14.17 -0.56
N TYR A 163 -8.71 -14.80 -1.65
CA TYR A 163 -8.12 -14.54 -2.97
C TYR A 163 -9.18 -14.60 -4.05
N TYR A 164 -8.90 -13.97 -5.19
CA TYR A 164 -9.65 -14.15 -6.41
C TYR A 164 -8.87 -15.07 -7.35
N LEU A 165 -9.54 -16.08 -7.90
CA LEU A 165 -9.00 -16.94 -8.93
C LEU A 165 -9.56 -16.49 -10.28
N GLY A 166 -8.69 -15.93 -11.11
CA GLY A 166 -8.99 -15.54 -12.49
C GLY A 166 -8.70 -16.68 -13.46
N ALA A 167 -9.63 -16.96 -14.38
CA ALA A 167 -9.35 -17.89 -15.49
C ALA A 167 -8.22 -17.39 -16.42
N GLY A 168 -8.02 -16.08 -16.46
CA GLY A 168 -6.89 -15.38 -17.07
C GLY A 168 -6.68 -14.01 -16.42
N ILE A 169 -5.89 -13.14 -17.05
CA ILE A 169 -5.55 -11.80 -16.51
C ILE A 169 -6.75 -10.83 -16.47
N GLU A 170 -7.79 -11.12 -17.26
CA GLU A 170 -9.03 -10.35 -17.29
C GLU A 170 -10.20 -11.15 -16.67
N GLY A 171 -9.90 -12.20 -15.92
CA GLY A 171 -10.92 -13.06 -15.32
C GLY A 171 -11.51 -14.09 -16.31
N PRO A 172 -12.78 -14.49 -16.14
CA PRO A 172 -13.66 -14.16 -15.01
C PRO A 172 -13.04 -14.54 -13.67
N TRP A 173 -13.46 -13.84 -12.61
CA TRP A 173 -12.91 -13.95 -11.26
C TRP A 173 -13.86 -14.71 -10.33
N GLU A 174 -13.30 -15.60 -9.50
CA GLU A 174 -14.02 -16.30 -8.45
C GLU A 174 -13.35 -16.04 -7.10
N ARG A 175 -14.07 -15.46 -6.13
CA ARG A 175 -13.53 -15.23 -4.78
C ARG A 175 -13.53 -16.54 -3.98
N LYS A 176 -12.41 -16.84 -3.33
CA LYS A 176 -12.17 -18.04 -2.52
C LYS A 176 -11.47 -17.68 -1.22
N GLU A 177 -11.54 -18.60 -0.27
CA GLU A 177 -10.82 -18.52 1.00
C GLU A 177 -9.62 -19.46 0.96
N PHE A 178 -8.57 -19.11 1.72
CA PHE A 178 -7.39 -19.95 1.82
C PHE A 178 -7.65 -21.17 2.70
N GLU A 179 -7.19 -22.32 2.23
CA GLU A 179 -6.98 -23.49 3.06
C GLU A 179 -5.48 -23.58 3.38
N PHE A 180 -5.13 -23.40 4.65
CA PHE A 180 -3.73 -23.48 5.10
C PHE A 180 -3.43 -24.87 5.64
N ASP A 181 -2.38 -25.49 5.11
CA ASP A 181 -1.72 -26.61 5.79
C ASP A 181 -0.99 -26.08 7.02
N LEU A 182 -1.52 -26.41 8.20
CA LEU A 182 -1.01 -25.91 9.46
C LEU A 182 0.33 -26.51 9.86
N ARG A 183 0.74 -27.64 9.28
CA ARG A 183 2.00 -28.35 9.62
C ARG A 183 2.25 -28.44 11.13
N ASP A 184 1.22 -28.86 11.86
CA ASP A 184 1.22 -28.97 13.33
C ASP A 184 1.49 -27.65 14.09
N ARG A 185 1.30 -26.49 13.45
CA ARG A 185 1.38 -25.16 14.07
C ARG A 185 -0.01 -24.63 14.40
N ARG A 186 -0.11 -23.92 15.52
CA ARG A 186 -1.32 -23.18 15.87
C ARG A 186 -1.41 -21.93 15.00
N LEU A 187 -2.58 -21.71 14.38
CA LEU A 187 -2.94 -20.43 13.78
C LEU A 187 -2.95 -19.35 14.87
N LEU A 188 -1.98 -18.43 14.81
CA LEU A 188 -2.05 -17.17 15.55
C LEU A 188 -2.84 -16.21 14.65
N ALA A 189 -3.89 -15.60 15.19
CA ALA A 189 -4.88 -14.87 14.39
C ALA A 189 -4.27 -13.78 13.46
N ALA A 190 -4.93 -13.60 12.31
CA ALA A 190 -4.70 -12.59 11.26
C ALA A 190 -3.44 -12.78 10.39
N TYR A 191 -3.53 -13.69 9.43
CA TYR A 191 -2.59 -13.78 8.30
C TYR A 191 -2.89 -12.66 7.30
N SER A 192 -2.38 -11.47 7.61
CA SER A 192 -2.33 -10.35 6.66
C SER A 192 -0.92 -10.27 6.07
N ASN A 193 -0.82 -9.73 4.85
CA ASN A 193 0.45 -9.52 4.15
C ASN A 193 1.27 -10.82 3.98
N LEU A 194 0.61 -11.86 3.48
CA LEU A 194 1.28 -13.11 3.15
C LEU A 194 2.32 -12.88 2.05
N SER A 195 3.38 -13.71 2.07
CA SER A 195 4.30 -13.74 0.94
C SER A 195 3.66 -14.55 -0.20
N PHE A 196 4.15 -14.35 -1.42
CA PHE A 196 3.87 -15.22 -2.56
C PHE A 196 5.17 -15.51 -3.31
N ALA A 197 6.26 -15.68 -2.56
CA ALA A 197 7.55 -16.01 -3.14
C ALA A 197 7.52 -17.46 -3.66
N PRO A 198 7.82 -17.69 -4.97
CA PRO A 198 7.84 -19.03 -5.52
C PRO A 198 9.02 -19.83 -4.95
N ARG A 199 8.80 -21.13 -4.74
CA ARG A 199 9.81 -22.10 -4.32
C ARG A 199 10.18 -23.01 -5.49
N GLU A 200 11.37 -23.61 -5.41
CA GLU A 200 11.90 -24.50 -6.45
C GLU A 200 11.00 -25.72 -6.74
N ASP A 201 10.27 -26.19 -5.72
CA ASP A 201 9.29 -27.28 -5.83
C ASP A 201 7.97 -26.86 -6.49
N GLY A 202 7.84 -25.58 -6.87
CA GLY A 202 6.64 -25.01 -7.48
C GLY A 202 5.55 -24.60 -6.49
N SER A 203 5.77 -24.77 -5.18
CA SER A 203 4.92 -24.18 -4.14
C SER A 203 5.25 -22.70 -3.91
N TYR A 204 4.42 -22.01 -3.15
CA TYR A 204 4.61 -20.62 -2.76
C TYR A 204 4.78 -20.53 -1.25
N LEU A 205 5.67 -19.65 -0.78
CA LEU A 205 5.70 -19.26 0.63
C LEU A 205 4.49 -18.38 0.87
N MET A 206 3.58 -18.79 1.78
CA MET A 206 2.47 -18.00 2.30
C MET A 206 2.61 -17.86 3.81
#